data_AF-A0AAU7UFE3-F1
#
_entry.id   AF-A0AAU7UFE3-F1
#
_cell.length_a   1.000
_cell.length_b   1.000
_cell.length_c   1.000
_cell.angle_alpha   90.00
_cell.angle_beta   90.00
_cell.angle_gamma   90.00
#
_symmetry.space_group_name_H-M   'P 1'
#
loop_
_entity.id
_entity.type
_entity.pdbx_description
1 polymer ?
#
loop_
_entity_poly.entity_id
_entity_poly.type
_entity_poly.pdbx_seq_one_letter_code
_entity_poly.pdbx_strand_id
1 'polypeptide(L)' 'MLQKVHITLTTSARQSAQSRQEVLRRLQAISDLHDINARRLDRYGVLSGVVSADLVPRLQVDGVASVDLDQLQRAL' A
#
# COMPACT_ATOMS: atom_id res chain seq x y z
N MET A 1 -11.21 3.86 12.99
CA MET A 1 -10.23 2.86 13.47
C MET A 1 -9.12 2.77 12.45
N LEU A 2 -7.87 2.94 12.87
CA LEU A 2 -6.72 2.82 11.99
C LEU A 2 -6.36 1.33 11.82
N GLN A 3 -6.00 0.93 10.61
CA GLN A 3 -5.56 -0.40 10.23
C GLN A 3 -4.21 -0.33 9.54
N LYS A 4 -3.32 -1.21 9.94
CA LYS A 4 -2.05 -1.37 9.25
C LYS A 4 -2.28 -2.21 8.00
N VAL A 5 -1.69 -1.77 6.90
CA VAL A 5 -1.87 -2.37 5.57
C VAL A 5 -0.53 -2.63 4.92
N HIS A 6 -0.46 -3.69 4.13
CA HIS A 6 0.62 -4.02 3.22
C HIS A 6 0.08 -3.95 1.81
N ILE A 7 0.63 -3.04 1.02
CA ILE A 7 0.24 -2.78 -0.37
C ILE A 7 1.32 -3.34 -1.26
N THR A 8 0.98 -4.37 -2.04
CA THR A 8 1.89 -4.96 -3.02
C THR A 8 1.68 -4.28 -4.36
N LEU A 9 2.74 -3.80 -4.98
CA LEU A 9 2.68 -3.21 -6.32
C LEU A 9 2.74 -4.28 -7.41
N THR A 10 2.06 -4.03 -8.53
CA THR A 10 2.16 -4.83 -9.76
C THR A 10 3.57 -4.81 -10.33
N THR A 11 3.95 -5.82 -11.11
CA THR A 11 5.28 -5.91 -11.74
C THR A 11 5.55 -4.71 -12.65
N SER A 12 4.57 -4.25 -13.42
CA SER A 12 4.68 -3.05 -14.27
C SER A 12 4.89 -1.79 -13.44
N ALA A 13 4.15 -1.62 -12.34
CA ALA A 13 4.33 -0.47 -11.45
C ALA A 13 5.70 -0.47 -10.76
N ARG A 14 6.30 -1.65 -10.49
CA ARG A 14 7.62 -1.79 -9.85
C ARG A 14 8.80 -1.47 -10.77
N GLN A 15 8.66 -1.74 -12.07
CA GLN A 15 9.76 -1.64 -13.03
C GLN A 15 10.18 -0.21 -13.36
N SER A 16 9.27 0.76 -13.21
CA SER A 16 9.54 2.17 -13.50
C SER A 16 9.51 3.01 -12.24
N ALA A 17 10.55 3.80 -12.00
CA ALA A 17 10.58 4.80 -10.91
C ALA A 17 9.40 5.77 -11.01
N GLN A 18 9.07 6.20 -12.23
CA GLN A 18 7.95 7.10 -12.49
C GLN A 18 6.61 6.44 -12.14
N SER A 19 6.40 5.18 -12.53
CA SER A 19 5.18 4.43 -12.19
C SER A 19 5.05 4.19 -10.69
N ARG A 20 6.15 3.86 -10.00
CA ARG A 20 6.16 3.75 -8.52
C ARG A 20 5.75 5.07 -7.87
N GLN A 21 6.32 6.18 -8.32
CA GLN A 21 6.04 7.49 -7.75
C GLN A 21 4.61 7.96 -8.02
N GLU A 22 4.04 7.61 -9.18
CA GLU A 22 2.62 7.82 -9.48
C GLU A 22 1.72 7.04 -8.51
N VAL A 23 1.99 5.75 -8.30
CA VAL A 23 1.21 4.93 -7.36
C VAL A 23 1.34 5.48 -5.94
N LEU A 24 2.55 5.84 -5.49
CA LEU A 24 2.76 6.46 -4.19
C LEU A 24 1.95 7.75 -4.01
N ARG A 25 1.94 8.63 -5.02
CA ARG A 25 1.17 9.87 -5.00
C ARG A 25 -0.34 9.59 -4.90
N ARG A 26 -0.84 8.61 -5.64
CA ARG A 26 -2.26 8.20 -5.58
C ARG A 26 -2.62 7.68 -4.19
N LEU A 27 -1.78 6.81 -3.64
CA LEU A 27 -1.97 6.25 -2.29
C LEU A 27 -1.95 7.33 -1.20
N GLN A 28 -1.07 8.33 -1.32
CA GLN A 28 -1.03 9.51 -0.44
C GLN A 28 -2.26 10.42 -0.61
N ALA A 29 -2.82 10.52 -1.82
CA ALA A 29 -3.99 11.36 -2.09
C ALA A 29 -5.31 10.73 -1.62
N ILE A 30 -5.40 9.40 -1.61
CA ILE A 30 -6.63 8.66 -1.28
C ILE A 30 -6.94 8.68 0.21
N SER A 31 -5.91 8.81 1.03
CA SER A 31 -6.06 8.72 2.45
C SER A 31 -4.82 9.25 3.09
N ASP A 32 -5.02 9.84 4.25
CA ASP A 32 -4.09 10.04 5.35
C ASP A 32 -3.31 8.74 5.67
N LEU A 33 -2.51 8.28 4.71
CA LEU A 33 -1.73 7.07 4.78
C LEU A 33 -0.52 7.46 5.61
N HIS A 34 -0.63 7.20 6.91
CA HIS A 34 0.37 7.55 7.90
C HIS A 34 1.42 6.44 7.98
N ASP A 35 2.63 6.81 8.41
CA ASP A 35 3.73 5.87 8.67
C ASP A 35 4.08 4.98 7.46
N ILE A 36 4.18 5.60 6.28
CA ILE A 36 4.57 4.91 5.04
C ILE A 36 6.01 4.42 5.17
N ASN A 37 6.18 3.11 5.27
CA ASN A 37 7.48 2.47 5.23
C ASN A 37 7.70 1.83 3.85
N ALA A 38 8.50 2.53 3.05
CA ALA A 38 8.90 2.11 1.71
C ALA A 38 10.21 1.31 1.68
N ARG A 39 10.79 0.90 2.82
CA ARG A 39 12.08 0.15 2.84
C ARG A 39 12.00 -1.15 2.05
N ARG A 40 10.82 -1.75 1.96
CA ARG A 40 10.56 -2.98 1.19
C ARG A 40 10.10 -2.72 -0.24
N LEU A 41 9.91 -1.47 -0.64
CA LEU A 41 9.37 -1.11 -1.95
C LEU A 41 10.36 -1.41 -3.06
N ASP A 42 11.65 -1.09 -2.87
CA ASP A 42 12.66 -1.31 -3.90
C ASP A 42 12.99 -2.79 -4.10
N ARG A 43 13.00 -3.57 -3.01
CA ARG A 43 13.39 -4.99 -3.06
C ARG A 43 12.21 -5.95 -3.34
N TYR A 44 11.05 -5.67 -2.78
CA TYR A 44 9.88 -6.56 -2.84
C TYR A 44 8.68 -5.91 -3.53
N GLY A 45 8.70 -4.59 -3.71
CA GLY A 45 7.54 -3.86 -4.21
C GLY A 45 6.40 -3.80 -3.23
N VAL A 46 6.71 -3.91 -1.93
CA VAL A 46 5.72 -3.88 -0.86
C VAL A 46 5.89 -2.58 -0.08
N LEU A 47 4.78 -1.89 0.10
CA LEU A 47 4.65 -0.69 0.91
C LEU A 47 3.82 -1.02 2.13
N SER A 48 4.27 -0.65 3.33
CA SER A 48 3.45 -0.76 4.53
C SER A 48 3.05 0.62 5.02
N GLY A 49 1.85 0.76 5.54
CA GLY A 49 1.37 2.00 6.13
C GLY A 49 0.18 1.77 7.03
N VAL A 50 -0.38 2.86 7.56
CA VAL A 50 -1.57 2.85 8.41
C VAL A 50 -2.65 3.71 7.76
N VAL A 51 -3.86 3.16 7.64
CA VAL A 51 -4.99 3.83 6.99
C VAL A 51 -6.27 3.63 7.80
N SER A 52 -7.24 4.52 7.71
CA SER A 52 -8.57 4.28 8.28
C SER A 52 -9.26 3.10 7.59
N ALA A 53 -9.91 2.24 8.36
CA ALA A 53 -10.54 1.00 7.85
C ALA A 53 -11.53 1.23 6.68
N ASP A 54 -12.24 2.35 6.70
CA ASP A 54 -13.18 2.80 5.66
C ASP A 54 -12.49 3.19 4.34
N LEU A 55 -11.19 3.48 4.37
CA LEU A 55 -10.39 3.87 3.21
C LEU A 55 -9.64 2.68 2.58
N VAL A 56 -9.60 1.52 3.25
CA VAL A 56 -8.94 0.30 2.73
C VAL A 56 -9.44 -0.08 1.32
N PRO A 57 -10.75 -0.09 1.02
CA PRO A 57 -11.22 -0.41 -0.33
C PRO A 57 -10.74 0.58 -1.39
N ARG A 58 -10.42 1.82 -0.98
CA ARG A 58 -9.97 2.88 -1.89
C ARG A 58 -8.49 2.74 -2.25
N LEU A 59 -7.71 1.94 -1.50
CA LEU A 59 -6.29 1.67 -1.79
C LEU A 59 -6.10 0.79 -3.02
N GLN A 60 -7.17 0.15 -3.52
CA GLN A 60 -7.14 -0.69 -4.71
C GLN A 60 -7.14 0.16 -5.99
N VAL A 61 -6.00 0.79 -6.27
CA VAL A 61 -5.77 1.64 -7.44
C VAL A 61 -4.93 0.95 -8.52
N ASP A 62 -4.94 1.51 -9.72
CA ASP A 62 -4.02 1.08 -10.78
C ASP A 62 -2.58 1.06 -10.28
N GLY A 63 -1.92 -0.08 -10.51
CA GLY A 63 -0.56 -0.32 -10.07
C GLY A 63 -0.45 -1.04 -8.73
N VAL A 64 -1.54 -1.19 -7.98
CA VAL A 64 -1.64 -2.05 -6.79
C VAL A 64 -2.10 -3.45 -7.19
N ALA A 65 -1.34 -4.46 -6.80
CA ALA A 65 -1.65 -5.87 -7.01
C ALA A 65 -2.50 -6.45 -5.87
N SER A 66 -2.16 -6.13 -4.62
CA SER A 66 -2.91 -6.56 -3.44
C SER A 66 -2.83 -5.53 -2.33
N VAL A 67 -3.86 -5.52 -1.48
CA VAL A 67 -3.85 -4.81 -0.20
C VAL A 67 -4.20 -5.83 0.87
N ASP A 68 -3.21 -6.14 1.70
CA ASP A 68 -3.32 -7.08 2.79
C ASP A 68 -3.42 -6.29 4.10
N LEU A 69 -4.48 -6.53 4.86
CA LEU A 69 -4.60 -5.95 6.19
C LEU A 69 -3.64 -6.70 7.11
N ASP A 70 -2.79 -5.98 7.85
CA ASP A 70 -2.02 -6.53 8.96
C ASP A 70 -2.96 -6.72 10.16
N GLN A 71 -4.01 -7.52 9.93
CA GLN A 71 -4.66 -8.23 10.99
C GLN A 71 -3.69 -9.37 11.29
N LEU A 72 -2.83 -9.18 12.28
CA LEU A 72 -2.40 -10.27 13.14
C LEU A 72 -3.59 -11.23 13.21
N GLN A 73 -3.44 -12.40 12.58
CA GLN A 73 -4.44 -13.45 12.59
C GLN A 73 -4.80 -13.68 14.06
N ARG A 74 -5.89 -13.05 14.54
CA ARG A 74 -6.65 -13.56 15.68
C ARG A 74 -7.46 -14.74 15.14
N ALA A 75 -6.73 -15.75 14.70
CA ALA A 75 -7.23 -17.05 14.33
C ALA A 75 -6.01 -17.97 14.25
N LEU A 76 -5.51 -18.38 15.43
CA LEU A 76 -5.44 -19.77 15.88
C LEU A 76 -4.71 -19.83 17.23
#